data_AF-A0A7S0CIK0-F1
#
_entry.id   AF-A0A7S0CIK0-F1
#
_cell.length_a   1.000
_cell.length_b   1.000
_cell.length_c   1.000
_cell.angle_alpha   90.00
_cell.angle_beta   90.00
_cell.angle_gamma   90.00
#
_symmetry.space_group_name_H-M   'P 1'
#
loop_
_entity.id
_entity.type
_entity.pdbx_description
1 polymer ?
#
loop_
_entity_poly.entity_id
_entity_poly.type
_entity_poly.pdbx_seq_one_letter_code
_entity_poly.pdbx_strand_id
1 'polypeptide(L)'
;KNEFGYQEFCVNGEPFDPLKYIHTVKFGEIVERTLMNIDDHPYHQHVYPFQLVGGVDGNDDLDNEQSTYFREGDWHDVIRVKNMDGDLSVRYRADVHTGRIFMHCHRLVHEDRGMMAQELVTEGANAKCSCDTFIDSLPVGNSTG
;
A
#
# COMPACT_ATOMS: atom_id res chain seq x y z
N LYS A 1 16.32 -11.87 6.67
CA LYS A 1 16.90 -11.49 7.98
C LYS A 1 18.22 -10.80 7.67
N ASN A 2 18.43 -9.59 8.18
CA ASN A 2 19.67 -8.86 7.92
C ASN A 2 20.85 -9.49 8.68
N GLU A 3 22.07 -8.97 8.46
CA GLU A 3 23.32 -9.43 9.11
C GLU A 3 23.28 -9.40 10.66
N PHE A 4 22.31 -8.70 11.24
CA PHE A 4 22.08 -8.59 12.69
C PHE A 4 20.95 -9.51 13.21
N GLY A 5 20.37 -10.37 12.35
CA GLY A 5 19.37 -11.36 12.74
C GLY A 5 17.93 -10.85 12.87
N TYR A 6 17.66 -9.59 12.54
CA TYR A 6 16.30 -9.03 12.52
C TYR A 6 15.56 -9.46 11.24
N GLN A 7 14.25 -9.69 11.34
CA GLN A 7 13.42 -9.71 10.13
C GLN A 7 13.50 -8.33 9.46
N GLU A 8 13.67 -8.32 8.15
CA GLU A 8 13.69 -7.08 7.36
C GLU A 8 12.24 -6.61 7.22
N PHE A 9 11.94 -5.49 7.87
CA PHE A 9 10.68 -4.78 7.72
C PHE A 9 10.72 -4.08 6.37
N CYS A 10 9.92 -4.57 5.42
CA CYS A 10 10.00 -4.15 4.03
C CYS A 10 8.64 -4.30 3.34
N VAL A 11 8.49 -3.61 2.21
CA VAL A 11 7.38 -3.80 1.27
C VAL A 11 7.98 -4.38 -0.01
N ASN A 12 7.39 -5.46 -0.53
CA ASN A 12 7.89 -6.16 -1.72
C ASN A 12 9.38 -6.58 -1.62
N GLY A 13 9.84 -6.95 -0.42
CA GLY A 13 11.22 -7.40 -0.18
C GLY A 13 12.25 -6.28 -0.06
N GLU A 14 11.82 -5.02 -0.14
CA GLU A 14 12.70 -3.85 -0.20
C GLU A 14 12.40 -2.88 0.97
N PRO A 15 13.40 -2.45 1.75
CA PRO A 15 13.21 -1.41 2.74
C PRO A 15 12.92 -0.07 2.05
N PHE A 16 12.35 0.87 2.81
CA PHE A 16 12.07 2.21 2.31
C PHE A 16 13.31 2.88 1.71
N ASP A 17 13.15 3.40 0.49
CA ASP A 17 14.11 4.26 -0.20
C ASP A 17 13.35 5.52 -0.68
N PRO A 18 13.76 6.73 -0.23
CA PRO A 18 13.04 7.96 -0.56
C PRO A 18 13.06 8.33 -2.05
N LEU A 19 13.93 7.71 -2.85
CA LEU A 19 14.04 7.91 -4.30
C LEU A 19 13.25 6.88 -5.11
N LYS A 20 12.76 5.81 -4.48
CA LYS A 20 12.15 4.67 -5.16
C LYS A 20 10.64 4.67 -5.01
N TYR A 21 9.94 4.76 -6.13
CA TYR A 21 8.50 4.53 -6.21
C TYR A 21 8.25 3.09 -6.63
N ILE A 22 7.44 2.36 -5.86
CA ILE A 22 7.17 0.96 -6.15
C ILE A 22 6.18 0.79 -7.32
N HIS A 23 5.29 1.77 -7.51
CA HIS A 23 4.40 1.84 -8.66
C HIS A 23 4.26 3.27 -9.16
N THR A 24 3.93 3.40 -10.45
CA THR A 24 3.42 4.65 -11.03
C THR A 24 1.94 4.46 -11.35
N VAL A 25 1.12 5.44 -11.01
CA VAL A 25 -0.33 5.43 -11.21
C VAL A 25 -0.70 6.65 -12.04
N LYS A 26 -1.57 6.47 -13.02
CA LYS A 26 -2.11 7.60 -13.78
C LYS A 26 -3.30 8.20 -13.01
N PHE A 27 -3.31 9.51 -12.87
CA PHE A 27 -4.38 10.26 -12.23
C PHE A 27 -5.74 9.98 -12.91
N GLY A 28 -6.78 9.81 -12.08
CA GLY A 28 -8.14 9.47 -12.48
C GLY A 28 -8.41 7.98 -12.67
N GLU A 29 -7.38 7.13 -12.71
CA GLU A 29 -7.54 5.68 -12.87
C GLU A 29 -8.04 5.00 -11.59
N ILE A 30 -8.68 3.84 -11.79
CA ILE A 30 -9.02 2.90 -10.74
C ILE A 30 -7.88 1.90 -10.62
N VAL A 31 -7.41 1.70 -9.40
CA VAL A 31 -6.26 0.86 -9.09
C VAL A 31 -6.72 -0.25 -8.16
N GLU A 32 -6.38 -1.49 -8.52
CA GLU A 32 -6.57 -2.66 -7.67
C GLU A 32 -5.21 -3.18 -7.20
N ARG A 33 -5.15 -3.63 -5.95
CA ARG A 33 -3.95 -4.17 -5.31
C ARG A 33 -4.30 -5.44 -4.57
N THR A 34 -3.40 -6.41 -4.66
CA THR A 34 -3.43 -7.62 -3.84
C THR A 34 -2.43 -7.44 -2.70
N LEU A 35 -2.93 -7.45 -1.47
CA LEU A 35 -2.16 -7.37 -0.25
C LEU A 35 -1.88 -8.79 0.24
N MET A 36 -0.60 -9.12 0.37
CA MET A 36 -0.13 -10.45 0.77
C MET A 36 0.73 -10.32 2.03
N ASN A 37 0.75 -11.35 2.87
CA ASN A 37 1.57 -11.40 4.10
C ASN A 37 1.34 -10.20 5.04
N ILE A 38 0.09 -9.79 5.20
CA ILE A 38 -0.30 -8.65 6.06
C ILE A 38 -0.70 -9.06 7.49
N ASP A 39 -0.46 -10.32 7.88
CA ASP A 39 -0.74 -10.84 9.21
C ASP A 39 -0.06 -10.00 10.32
N ASP A 40 -0.87 -9.34 11.16
CA ASP A 40 -0.40 -8.43 12.22
C ASP A 40 0.49 -7.27 11.73
N HIS A 41 0.44 -7.00 10.43
CA HIS A 41 1.07 -5.88 9.73
C HIS A 41 -0.04 -4.98 9.14
N PRO A 42 -0.61 -4.03 9.92
CA PRO A 42 -1.73 -3.22 9.46
C PRO A 42 -1.32 -2.41 8.22
N TYR A 43 -1.96 -2.65 7.08
CA TYR A 43 -1.69 -1.90 5.86
C TYR A 43 -2.40 -0.56 5.93
N HIS A 44 -1.64 0.54 5.81
CA HIS A 44 -2.16 1.89 5.69
C HIS A 44 -1.75 2.50 4.35
N GLN A 45 -2.66 3.21 3.69
CA GLN A 45 -2.39 4.00 2.49
C GLN A 45 -2.83 5.44 2.69
N HIS A 46 -1.96 6.38 2.32
CA HIS A 46 -2.23 7.82 2.40
C HIS A 46 -3.11 8.28 1.24
N VAL A 47 -3.82 9.39 1.46
CA VAL A 47 -4.60 10.18 0.49
C VAL A 47 -5.85 9.48 -0.03
N TYR A 48 -5.73 8.23 -0.48
CA TYR A 48 -6.79 7.50 -1.15
C TYR A 48 -7.31 6.36 -0.26
N PRO A 49 -8.51 6.51 0.32
CA PRO A 49 -9.23 5.37 0.89
C PRO A 49 -9.39 4.29 -0.18
N PHE A 50 -9.34 3.04 0.25
CA PHE A 50 -9.55 1.87 -0.59
C PHE A 50 -10.80 1.12 -0.16
N GLN A 51 -11.47 0.53 -1.13
CA GLN A 51 -12.57 -0.40 -0.93
C GLN A 51 -12.01 -1.83 -0.79
N LEU A 52 -12.54 -2.59 0.16
CA LEU A 52 -12.31 -4.03 0.23
C LEU A 52 -13.10 -4.72 -0.90
N VAL A 53 -12.43 -5.42 -1.80
CA VAL A 53 -13.08 -6.05 -2.97
C VAL A 53 -12.87 -7.55 -3.06
N GLY A 54 -12.12 -8.14 -2.13
CA GLY A 54 -11.94 -9.59 -2.05
C GLY A 54 -11.14 -10.02 -0.82
N GLY A 55 -11.46 -11.19 -0.30
CA GLY A 55 -10.66 -11.91 0.70
C GLY A 55 -11.04 -11.65 2.16
N VAL A 56 -12.09 -10.88 2.43
CA VAL A 56 -12.63 -10.70 3.80
C VAL A 56 -13.89 -11.52 4.06
N ASP A 57 -14.81 -11.60 3.10
CA ASP A 57 -16.07 -12.31 3.31
C ASP A 57 -15.87 -13.84 3.21
N GLY A 58 -16.36 -14.56 4.23
CA GLY A 58 -16.19 -16.02 4.32
C GLY A 58 -14.75 -16.46 4.59
N ASN A 59 -13.87 -15.56 5.03
CA ASN A 59 -12.50 -15.90 5.36
C ASN A 59 -12.39 -16.44 6.79
N ASP A 60 -12.04 -17.73 6.89
CA ASP A 60 -11.88 -18.46 8.17
C ASP A 60 -10.65 -18.00 8.98
N ASP A 61 -9.71 -17.26 8.36
CA ASP A 61 -8.55 -16.68 9.04
C ASP A 61 -8.93 -15.49 9.95
N LEU A 62 -10.04 -14.82 9.65
CA LEU A 62 -10.50 -13.66 10.42
C LEU A 62 -11.17 -14.09 11.73
N ASP A 63 -10.82 -13.43 12.83
CA ASP A 63 -11.50 -13.66 14.10
C ASP A 63 -12.98 -13.18 14.05
N ASN A 64 -13.78 -13.52 15.07
CA ASN A 64 -15.20 -13.17 15.11
C ASN A 64 -15.46 -11.65 15.05
N GLU A 65 -14.54 -10.83 15.56
CA GLU A 65 -14.67 -9.38 15.52
C GLU A 65 -14.35 -8.87 14.12
N GLN A 66 -13.25 -9.34 13.52
CA GLN A 66 -12.82 -8.97 12.18
C GLN A 66 -13.80 -9.41 11.10
N SER A 67 -14.30 -10.64 11.18
CA SER A 67 -15.29 -11.20 10.24
C SER A 67 -16.68 -10.57 10.39
N THR A 68 -16.95 -9.80 11.45
CA THR A 68 -18.19 -9.02 11.59
C THR A 68 -18.02 -7.55 11.23
N TYR A 69 -16.81 -7.02 11.40
CA TYR A 69 -16.47 -5.63 11.14
C TYR A 69 -16.14 -5.36 9.67
N PHE A 70 -15.31 -6.19 9.03
CA PHE A 70 -14.90 -5.99 7.64
C PHE A 70 -15.85 -6.72 6.68
N ARG A 71 -16.35 -6.00 5.68
CA ARG A 71 -17.15 -6.54 4.57
C ARG A 71 -16.60 -6.12 3.23
N GLU A 72 -16.79 -6.96 2.21
CA GLU A 72 -16.56 -6.53 0.84
C GLU A 72 -17.51 -5.37 0.51
N GLY A 73 -16.95 -4.30 -0.05
CA GLY A 73 -17.64 -3.04 -0.29
C GLY A 73 -17.32 -1.93 0.72
N ASP A 74 -16.78 -2.26 1.90
CA ASP A 74 -16.39 -1.26 2.90
C ASP A 74 -15.17 -0.45 2.47
N TRP A 75 -15.16 0.82 2.87
CA TRP A 75 -14.07 1.76 2.58
C TRP A 75 -13.22 2.00 3.82
N HIS A 76 -11.91 1.86 3.66
CA HIS A 76 -10.91 2.03 4.72
C HIS A 76 -9.66 2.74 4.22
N ASP A 77 -8.89 3.31 5.12
CA ASP A 77 -7.51 3.77 4.89
C ASP A 77 -6.47 2.88 5.59
N VAL A 78 -6.92 2.06 6.56
CA VAL A 78 -6.14 1.07 7.29
C VAL A 78 -6.93 -0.23 7.36
N ILE A 79 -6.26 -1.35 7.09
CA ILE A 79 -6.78 -2.68 7.40
C ILE A 79 -5.80 -3.46 8.27
N ARG A 80 -6.31 -4.00 9.38
CA ARG A 80 -5.57 -4.88 10.28
C ARG A 80 -6.28 -6.23 10.36
N VAL A 81 -5.65 -7.21 9.76
CA VAL A 81 -6.01 -8.63 9.91
C VAL A 81 -5.02 -9.31 10.84
N LYS A 82 -5.48 -10.37 11.51
CA LYS A 82 -4.67 -11.22 12.37
C LYS A 82 -4.83 -12.65 11.87
N ASN A 83 -3.75 -13.40 11.92
CA ASN A 83 -3.60 -14.76 11.44
C ASN A 83 -4.04 -14.96 9.98
N MET A 84 -3.80 -13.98 9.11
CA MET A 84 -4.22 -14.09 7.70
C MET A 84 -3.10 -14.67 6.83
N ASP A 85 -3.31 -15.88 6.35
CA ASP A 85 -2.44 -16.57 5.39
C ASP A 85 -2.88 -16.28 3.94
N GLY A 86 -4.13 -15.83 3.75
CA GLY A 86 -4.68 -15.47 2.43
C GLY A 86 -4.38 -14.04 1.94
N ASP A 87 -4.77 -13.78 0.70
CA ASP A 87 -4.63 -12.48 0.04
C ASP A 87 -5.87 -11.60 0.24
N LEU A 88 -5.68 -10.29 0.43
CA LEU A 88 -6.75 -9.30 0.36
C LEU A 88 -6.67 -8.51 -0.93
N SER A 89 -7.80 -8.33 -1.61
CA SER A 89 -7.90 -7.44 -2.76
C SER A 89 -8.55 -6.14 -2.34
N VAL A 90 -7.86 -5.03 -2.62
CA VAL A 90 -8.34 -3.67 -2.34
C VAL A 90 -8.34 -2.84 -3.61
N ARG A 91 -9.25 -1.86 -3.68
CA ARG A 91 -9.40 -0.99 -4.86
C ARG A 91 -9.54 0.46 -4.45
N TYR A 92 -8.82 1.37 -5.10
CA TYR A 92 -8.96 2.80 -4.87
C TYR A 92 -9.02 3.56 -6.20
N ARG A 93 -9.39 4.84 -6.15
CA ARG A 93 -9.39 5.74 -7.30
C ARG A 93 -8.41 6.88 -7.06
N ALA A 94 -7.51 7.11 -8.01
CA ALA A 94 -6.43 8.10 -7.88
C ALA A 94 -6.85 9.48 -8.42
N ASP A 95 -7.90 10.10 -7.89
CA ASP A 95 -8.57 11.28 -8.50
C ASP A 95 -8.59 12.57 -7.67
N VAL A 96 -7.78 12.66 -6.60
CA VAL A 96 -7.77 13.80 -5.67
C VAL A 96 -6.41 14.50 -5.58
N HIS A 97 -5.30 13.78 -5.77
CA HIS A 97 -3.93 14.31 -5.63
C HIS A 97 -2.93 13.68 -6.60
N THR A 98 -2.20 14.50 -7.34
CA THR A 98 -1.01 14.07 -8.09
C THR A 98 0.25 14.24 -7.25
N GLY A 99 1.20 13.34 -7.38
CA GLY A 99 2.46 13.35 -6.64
C GLY A 99 2.67 12.07 -5.85
N ARG A 100 3.55 12.15 -4.85
CA ARG A 100 3.90 11.02 -4.00
C ARG A 100 2.79 10.72 -2.98
N ILE A 101 2.44 9.45 -2.86
CA ILE A 101 1.66 8.92 -1.74
C ILE A 101 2.44 7.82 -1.03
N PHE A 102 2.16 7.63 0.27
CA PHE A 102 2.80 6.62 1.09
C PHE A 102 1.87 5.47 1.43
N MET A 103 2.48 4.31 1.64
CA MET A 103 1.84 3.11 2.14
C MET A 103 2.84 2.43 3.07
N HIS A 104 2.36 1.94 4.20
CA HIS A 104 3.24 1.39 5.21
C HIS A 104 2.50 0.48 6.17
N CYS A 105 3.27 -0.29 6.92
CA CYS A 105 2.77 -0.93 8.12
C CYS A 105 2.47 0.14 9.17
N HIS A 106 1.25 0.18 9.70
CA HIS A 106 0.87 1.16 10.73
C HIS A 106 1.35 0.79 12.15
N ARG A 107 2.32 -0.14 12.26
CA ARG A 107 3.12 -0.34 13.47
C ARG A 107 4.36 0.53 13.34
N LEU A 108 4.42 1.61 14.11
CA LEU A 108 5.49 2.63 14.02
C LEU A 108 6.91 2.04 14.05
N VAL A 109 7.15 1.03 14.88
CA VAL A 109 8.48 0.38 14.93
C VAL A 109 8.83 -0.37 13.64
N HIS A 110 7.84 -0.89 12.91
CA HIS A 110 8.04 -1.55 11.62
C HIS A 110 8.22 -0.50 10.51
N GLU A 111 7.40 0.55 10.54
CA GLU A 111 7.49 1.72 9.66
C GLU A 111 8.88 2.36 9.71
N ASP A 112 9.33 2.76 10.90
CA ASP A 112 10.63 3.42 11.14
C ASP A 112 11.83 2.55 10.73
N ARG A 113 11.63 1.23 10.64
CA ARG A 113 12.65 0.26 10.24
C ARG A 113 12.60 -0.11 8.76
N GLY A 114 11.70 0.49 7.98
CA GLY A 114 11.69 0.39 6.54
C GLY A 114 10.46 -0.29 5.93
N MET A 115 9.43 -0.69 6.70
CA MET A 115 8.17 -1.24 6.14
C MET A 115 7.26 -0.13 5.64
N MET A 116 7.79 0.66 4.71
CA MET A 116 7.16 1.79 4.04
C MET A 116 7.59 1.79 2.58
N ALA A 117 6.67 2.18 1.70
CA ALA A 117 6.95 2.43 0.30
C ALA A 117 6.20 3.69 -0.16
N GLN A 118 6.49 4.11 -1.40
CA GLN A 118 5.84 5.24 -2.04
C GLN A 118 5.35 4.87 -3.45
N GLU A 119 4.23 5.44 -3.86
CA GLU A 119 3.69 5.38 -5.22
C GLU A 119 3.66 6.79 -5.80
N LEU A 120 3.89 6.90 -7.12
CA LEU A 120 3.83 8.17 -7.82
C LEU A 120 2.54 8.26 -8.64
N VAL A 121 1.65 9.18 -8.27
CA VAL A 121 0.47 9.52 -9.06
C VAL A 121 0.84 10.62 -10.06
N THR A 122 0.77 10.31 -11.35
CA THR A 122 1.19 11.19 -12.45
C THR A 122 0.01 11.60 -13.32
N GLU A 123 0.09 12.80 -13.88
CA GLU A 123 -0.86 13.31 -14.86
C GLU A 123 -0.17 13.65 -16.20
N GLY A 124 -0.97 13.97 -17.22
CA GLY A 124 -0.49 14.34 -18.55
C GLY A 124 -0.56 13.21 -19.58
N ALA A 125 -0.29 13.56 -20.84
CA ALA A 125 -0.52 12.69 -22.00
C ALA A 125 0.27 11.37 -21.99
N ASN A 126 1.39 11.32 -21.25
CA ASN A 126 2.26 10.16 -21.16
C ASN A 126 2.12 9.40 -19.83
N ALA A 127 1.26 9.86 -18.91
CA ALA A 127 1.03 9.17 -17.64
C ALA A 127 0.43 7.79 -17.89
N LYS A 128 0.99 6.77 -17.22
CA LYS A 128 0.59 5.37 -17.36
C LYS A 128 0.72 4.67 -16.02
N CYS A 129 -0.17 3.72 -15.78
CA CYS A 129 -0.01 2.79 -14.68
C CYS A 129 1.16 1.83 -14.99
N SER A 130 2.03 1.63 -14.00
CA SER A 130 3.13 0.68 -14.07
C SER A 130 3.33 0.02 -12.72
N CYS A 131 3.54 -1.30 -12.74
CA CYS A 131 3.95 -2.07 -11.57
C CYS A 131 5.47 -2.12 -11.39
N ASP A 132 6.23 -1.61 -12.37
CA ASP A 132 7.68 -1.55 -12.29
C ASP A 132 8.11 -0.40 -11.37
N THR A 133 9.15 -0.67 -10.57
CA THR A 133 9.78 0.35 -9.73
C THR A 133 10.36 1.47 -10.58
N PHE A 134 10.07 2.71 -10.20
CA PHE A 134 10.62 3.93 -10.78
C PHE A 134 11.55 4.60 -9.77
N ILE A 135 12.81 4.84 -10.15
CA ILE A 135 13.77 5.57 -9.32
C ILE A 135 13.86 7.00 -9.85
N ASP A 136 13.53 7.96 -9.00
CA ASP A 136 13.68 9.36 -9.31
C ASP A 136 15.09 9.84 -8.99
N SER A 137 15.76 10.44 -9.97
CA SER A 137 17.10 10.98 -9.78
C SER A 137 17.10 12.30 -9.00
N LEU A 138 15.92 12.92 -8.78
CA LEU A 138 15.74 14.15 -7.99
C LEU A 138 14.43 14.05 -7.20
N PRO A 139 14.42 14.07 -5.85
CA PRO A 139 13.19 13.88 -5.08
C PRO A 139 12.11 14.91 -5.48
N VAL A 140 10.92 14.43 -5.87
CA VAL A 140 9.77 15.25 -6.24
C VAL A 140 9.50 16.30 -5.15
N GLY A 141 9.92 17.52 -5.45
CA GLY A 141 9.89 18.65 -4.53
C GLY A 141 10.30 19.95 -5.19
N ASN A 142 10.01 20.13 -6.49
CA ASN A 142 10.04 21.43 -7.18
C ASN A 142 9.51 21.35 -8.63
N SER A 143 8.24 21.03 -8.80
CA SER A 143 7.52 21.43 -10.03
C SER A 143 6.33 22.30 -9.65
N THR A 144 6.62 23.54 -9.31
CA THR A 144 5.64 24.62 -9.53
C THR A 144 5.50 24.80 -11.04
N GLY A 145 4.34 24.45 -11.58
CA GLY A 145 3.87 24.85 -12.90
C GLY A 145 2.50 25.49 -12.74
#